data_AF-A0A5Y4XGQ7-F1
#
_entry.id   AF-A0A5Y4XGQ7-F1
#
_cell.length_a   1.000
_cell.length_b   1.000
_cell.length_c   1.000
_cell.angle_alpha   90.00
_cell.angle_beta   90.00
_cell.angle_gamma   90.00
#
_symmetry.space_group_name_H-M   'P 1'
#
loop_
_entity.id
_entity.type
_entity.pdbx_description
1 polymer ?
#
loop_
_entity_poly.entity_id
_entity_poly.type
_entity_poly.pdbx_seq_one_letter_code
_entity_poly.pdbx_strand_id
1 'polypeptide(L)'
;MAEKNKKTITGQVLNSIKINKLKCINGLNEIIFKPHALTAILGPNGSGKSTILHAIASIYMPEEGFPGEDHRLMHFFPRSPHAEWNGSDFIVNLTYRKDGVMIENELKNYGKADIRGSRWIQIYARRPLREVYYLGIDKCVPIIESEKKNNIQYETSSVSNDLITNILHYASYILNKPYTSFNQHQQPNGKILIGVESGGLAYSSLSMSAGEQK
;
A
#
# COMPACT_ATOMS: atom_id res chain seq x y z
N MET A 1 13.31 27.11 7.81
CA MET A 1 11.94 26.88 7.30
C MET A 1 12.06 25.94 6.12
N ALA A 2 11.78 24.65 6.31
CA ALA A 2 11.70 23.71 5.20
C ALA A 2 10.33 23.92 4.53
N GLU A 3 10.31 24.29 3.26
CA GLU A 3 9.08 24.27 2.46
C GLU A 3 8.45 22.88 2.61
N LYS A 4 7.21 22.83 3.09
CA LYS A 4 6.42 21.58 3.07
C LYS A 4 6.31 21.18 1.61
N ASN A 5 7.00 20.12 1.19
CA ASN A 5 6.87 19.54 -0.14
C ASN A 5 5.38 19.36 -0.47
N LYS A 6 4.85 20.24 -1.32
CA LYS A 6 3.48 20.16 -1.78
C LYS A 6 3.43 19.03 -2.79
N LYS A 7 2.63 17.99 -2.53
CA LYS A 7 2.43 16.88 -3.48
C LYS A 7 2.14 17.44 -4.86
N THR A 8 2.97 17.11 -5.84
CA THR A 8 2.77 17.54 -7.23
C THR A 8 1.70 16.69 -7.93
N ILE A 9 1.40 15.53 -7.33
CA ILE A 9 0.56 14.47 -7.91
C ILE A 9 -0.88 14.54 -7.43
N THR A 10 -1.78 14.86 -8.36
CA THR A 10 -3.23 14.82 -8.14
C THR A 10 -3.93 14.17 -9.34
N GLY A 11 -5.03 13.45 -9.09
CA GLY A 11 -5.92 12.94 -10.14
C GLY A 11 -5.48 11.64 -10.82
N GLN A 12 -4.63 10.83 -10.20
CA GLN A 12 -4.27 9.50 -10.72
C GLN A 12 -5.38 8.48 -10.52
N VAL A 13 -5.84 7.87 -11.60
CA VAL A 13 -6.90 6.86 -11.59
C VAL A 13 -6.48 5.65 -12.41
N LEU A 14 -6.73 4.47 -11.85
CA LEU A 14 -6.73 3.21 -12.58
C LEU A 14 -8.13 3.01 -13.14
N ASN A 15 -8.28 3.09 -14.45
CA ASN A 15 -9.57 2.93 -15.10
C ASN A 15 -9.95 1.45 -15.20
N SER A 16 -9.02 0.63 -15.68
CA SER A 16 -9.24 -0.80 -15.85
C SER A 16 -7.93 -1.60 -15.87
N ILE A 17 -8.06 -2.92 -15.69
CA ILE A 17 -6.99 -3.89 -15.86
C ILE A 17 -7.51 -5.10 -16.65
N LYS A 18 -6.73 -5.57 -17.62
CA LYS A 18 -6.94 -6.84 -18.34
C LYS A 18 -5.70 -7.71 -18.16
N ILE A 19 -5.87 -8.97 -17.76
CA ILE A 19 -4.73 -9.88 -17.52
C ILE A 19 -4.81 -11.03 -18.52
N ASN A 20 -3.90 -11.06 -19.49
CA ASN A 20 -3.84 -12.17 -20.43
C ASN A 20 -3.24 -13.40 -19.76
N LYS A 21 -2.14 -13.24 -19.01
CA LYS A 21 -1.52 -14.31 -18.24
C LYS A 21 -0.71 -13.74 -17.09
N LEU A 22 -1.00 -14.14 -15.84
CA LEU A 22 -0.19 -13.77 -14.68
C LEU A 22 -0.54 -14.69 -13.52
N LYS A 23 0.43 -15.34 -12.88
CA LYS A 23 0.30 -16.21 -11.68
C LYS A 23 -1.14 -16.62 -11.30
N CYS A 24 -1.53 -17.84 -11.70
CA CYS A 24 -2.85 -18.44 -11.48
C CYS A 24 -4.01 -17.82 -12.28
N ILE A 25 -3.75 -16.79 -13.10
CA ILE A 25 -4.73 -16.17 -13.99
C ILE A 25 -4.31 -16.44 -15.44
N ASN A 26 -5.22 -17.03 -16.22
CA ASN A 26 -5.09 -17.23 -17.66
C ASN A 26 -6.36 -16.68 -18.32
N GLY A 27 -6.28 -15.48 -18.90
CA GLY A 27 -7.40 -14.83 -19.57
C GLY A 27 -8.44 -14.24 -18.60
N LEU A 28 -8.06 -13.19 -17.87
CA LEU A 28 -9.02 -12.33 -17.16
C LEU A 28 -9.48 -11.22 -18.10
N ASN A 29 -10.78 -11.18 -18.35
CA ASN A 29 -11.42 -10.07 -19.04
C ASN A 29 -11.19 -8.76 -18.30
N GLU A 30 -11.40 -7.65 -19.01
CA GLU A 30 -11.18 -6.32 -18.45
C GLU A 30 -12.06 -6.08 -17.21
N ILE A 31 -11.42 -5.73 -16.10
CA ILE A 31 -12.08 -5.24 -14.88
C ILE A 31 -12.02 -3.72 -14.91
N ILE A 32 -13.18 -3.08 -14.83
CA ILE A 32 -13.33 -1.62 -14.80
C ILE A 32 -13.54 -1.18 -13.34
N PHE A 33 -12.73 -0.23 -12.86
CA PHE A 33 -12.80 0.26 -11.48
C PHE A 33 -13.66 1.53 -11.34
N LYS A 34 -13.77 2.34 -12.39
CA LYS A 34 -14.64 3.52 -12.39
C LYS A 34 -16.12 3.12 -12.45
N PRO A 35 -17.03 3.89 -11.81
CA PRO A 35 -16.78 5.10 -11.00
C PRO A 35 -16.53 4.80 -9.50
N HIS A 36 -16.33 3.53 -9.12
CA HIS A 36 -16.34 3.11 -7.73
C HIS A 36 -15.03 3.45 -7.00
N ALA A 37 -15.15 4.06 -5.82
CA ALA A 37 -13.99 4.39 -4.97
C ALA A 37 -13.43 3.17 -4.22
N LEU A 38 -14.24 2.11 -4.05
CA LEU A 38 -13.88 0.88 -3.36
C LEU A 38 -14.26 -0.31 -4.23
N THR A 39 -13.34 -1.25 -4.40
CA THR A 39 -13.56 -2.50 -5.14
C THR A 39 -13.13 -3.67 -4.27
N ALA A 40 -14.05 -4.62 -4.05
CA ALA A 40 -13.77 -5.88 -3.37
C ALA A 40 -13.54 -7.00 -4.40
N ILE A 41 -12.44 -7.73 -4.26
CA ILE A 41 -12.12 -8.91 -5.09
C ILE A 41 -12.25 -10.16 -4.22
N LEU A 42 -13.25 -10.98 -4.50
CA LEU A 42 -13.61 -12.17 -3.73
C LEU A 42 -13.45 -13.45 -4.57
N GLY A 43 -13.28 -14.59 -3.92
CA GLY A 43 -13.09 -15.87 -4.60
C GLY A 43 -12.26 -16.87 -3.79
N PRO A 44 -12.19 -18.14 -4.24
CA PRO A 44 -11.49 -19.21 -3.53
C PRO A 44 -9.96 -19.02 -3.49
N ASN A 45 -9.29 -19.76 -2.62
CA ASN A 45 -7.83 -19.76 -2.58
C ASN A 45 -7.25 -20.20 -3.92
N GLY A 46 -6.18 -19.53 -4.37
CA GLY A 46 -5.56 -19.81 -5.67
C GLY A 46 -6.26 -19.17 -6.88
N SER A 47 -7.39 -18.47 -6.73
CA SER A 47 -8.09 -17.83 -7.86
C SER A 47 -7.40 -16.59 -8.44
N GLY A 48 -6.23 -16.19 -7.92
CA GLY A 48 -5.48 -15.03 -8.41
C GLY A 48 -5.82 -13.67 -7.79
N LYS A 49 -6.63 -13.61 -6.72
CA LYS A 49 -6.99 -12.33 -6.05
C LYS A 49 -5.76 -11.49 -5.68
N SER A 50 -4.81 -12.10 -4.96
CA SER A 50 -3.56 -11.45 -4.58
C SER A 50 -2.72 -11.08 -5.80
N THR A 51 -2.76 -11.89 -6.86
CA THR A 51 -2.08 -11.60 -8.12
C THR A 51 -2.58 -10.29 -8.73
N ILE A 52 -3.90 -10.04 -8.75
CA ILE A 52 -4.48 -8.77 -9.22
C ILE A 52 -3.99 -7.61 -8.35
N LEU A 53 -4.04 -7.76 -7.02
CA LEU A 53 -3.57 -6.72 -6.09
C LEU A 53 -2.07 -6.41 -6.27
N HIS A 54 -1.23 -7.44 -6.44
CA HIS A 54 0.21 -7.32 -6.68
C HIS A 54 0.52 -6.62 -8.00
N ALA A 55 -0.23 -6.94 -9.06
CA ALA A 55 -0.10 -6.27 -10.35
C ALA A 55 -0.43 -4.77 -10.21
N ILE A 56 -1.59 -4.44 -9.62
CA ILE A 56 -2.04 -3.07 -9.41
C ILE A 56 -1.07 -2.27 -8.53
N ALA A 57 -0.58 -2.85 -7.43
CA ALA A 57 0.39 -2.18 -6.56
C ALA A 57 1.69 -1.81 -7.29
N SER A 58 2.04 -2.55 -8.35
CA SER A 58 3.31 -2.37 -9.07
C SER A 58 3.27 -1.30 -10.19
N ILE A 59 2.08 -0.78 -10.56
CA ILE A 59 1.93 0.10 -11.74
C ILE A 59 2.35 1.54 -11.49
N TYR A 60 2.33 1.97 -10.23
CA TYR A 60 2.69 3.31 -9.78
C TYR A 60 4.04 3.33 -9.06
N MET A 61 4.58 4.52 -8.84
CA MET A 61 5.70 4.74 -7.92
C MET A 61 5.45 5.97 -7.06
N PRO A 62 5.93 6.01 -5.80
CA PRO A 62 5.79 7.17 -4.93
C PRO A 62 6.62 8.35 -5.44
N GLU A 63 6.25 9.56 -5.03
CA GLU A 63 7.08 10.75 -5.25
C GLU A 63 8.26 10.75 -4.25
N GLU A 64 9.44 11.21 -4.69
CA GLU A 64 10.62 11.22 -3.82
C GLU A 64 10.38 12.10 -2.58
N GLY A 65 10.75 11.58 -1.40
CA GLY A 65 10.51 12.25 -0.13
C GLY A 65 9.10 12.08 0.45
N PHE A 66 8.22 11.31 -0.20
CA PHE A 66 6.91 10.93 0.34
C PHE A 66 6.88 9.47 0.86
N PRO A 67 5.95 9.12 1.78
CA PRO A 67 5.99 7.85 2.50
C PRO A 67 5.43 6.64 1.73
N GLY A 68 4.95 6.80 0.49
CA GLY A 68 4.42 5.72 -0.33
C GLY A 68 5.45 4.65 -0.66
N GLU A 69 4.97 3.46 -1.03
CA GLU A 69 5.80 2.28 -1.23
C GLU A 69 6.14 2.05 -2.70
N ASP A 70 7.43 1.91 -3.01
CA ASP A 70 7.90 1.52 -4.35
C ASP A 70 7.81 -0.01 -4.55
N HIS A 71 6.60 -0.49 -4.86
CA HIS A 71 6.41 -1.89 -5.22
C HIS A 71 6.75 -2.15 -6.67
N ARG A 72 7.59 -3.16 -6.93
CA ARG A 72 7.93 -3.61 -8.28
C ARG A 72 7.41 -5.01 -8.51
N LEU A 73 7.16 -5.37 -9.77
CA LEU A 73 6.68 -6.71 -10.12
C LEU A 73 7.61 -7.81 -9.58
N MET A 74 8.93 -7.58 -9.57
CA MET A 74 9.88 -8.54 -9.02
C MET A 74 9.77 -8.75 -7.50
N HIS A 75 9.19 -7.81 -6.74
CA HIS A 75 8.96 -7.97 -5.29
C HIS A 75 7.85 -8.99 -5.02
N PHE A 76 6.80 -9.02 -5.87
CA PHE A 76 5.67 -9.93 -5.71
C PHE A 76 5.77 -11.21 -6.54
N PHE A 77 6.54 -11.15 -7.64
CA PHE A 77 6.79 -12.25 -8.57
C PHE A 77 8.30 -12.52 -8.66
N PRO A 78 8.94 -12.96 -7.57
CA PRO A 78 10.35 -13.31 -7.58
C PRO A 78 10.57 -14.52 -8.48
N ARG A 79 11.72 -14.57 -9.16
CA ARG A 79 12.09 -15.71 -9.99
C ARG A 79 12.47 -16.88 -9.10
N SER A 80 11.98 -18.07 -9.42
CA SER A 80 12.46 -19.32 -8.83
C SER A 80 12.62 -20.38 -9.93
N PRO A 81 13.34 -21.49 -9.67
CA PRO A 81 13.46 -22.59 -10.63
C PRO A 81 12.12 -23.15 -11.13
N HIS A 82 11.07 -23.02 -10.32
CA HIS A 82 9.72 -23.49 -10.64
C HIS A 82 8.78 -22.37 -11.12
N ALA A 83 9.22 -21.11 -11.10
CA ALA A 83 8.41 -19.97 -11.48
C ALA A 83 9.26 -18.84 -12.06
N GLU A 84 9.46 -18.87 -13.39
CA GLU A 84 10.14 -17.78 -14.09
C GLU A 84 9.20 -16.64 -14.51
N TRP A 85 7.88 -16.87 -14.54
CA TRP A 85 6.86 -15.90 -14.97
C TRP A 85 6.98 -15.46 -16.45
N ASN A 86 7.73 -16.19 -17.28
CA ASN A 86 7.84 -15.91 -18.71
C ASN A 86 6.47 -16.05 -19.38
N GLY A 87 6.19 -15.17 -20.35
CA GLY A 87 4.90 -15.08 -21.02
C GLY A 87 3.81 -14.40 -20.19
N SER A 88 4.15 -13.83 -19.03
CA SER A 88 3.19 -13.05 -18.27
C SER A 88 2.93 -11.72 -18.97
N ASP A 89 1.67 -11.28 -18.98
CA ASP A 89 1.22 -10.10 -19.69
C ASP A 89 -0.11 -9.59 -19.08
N PHE A 90 -0.15 -8.29 -18.78
CA PHE A 90 -1.34 -7.57 -18.39
C PHE A 90 -1.30 -6.11 -18.86
N ILE A 91 -2.47 -5.60 -19.21
CA ILE A 91 -2.66 -4.25 -19.72
C ILE A 91 -3.48 -3.48 -18.71
N VAL A 92 -3.06 -2.25 -18.42
CA VAL A 92 -3.81 -1.31 -17.58
C VAL A 92 -4.19 -0.07 -18.38
N ASN A 93 -5.37 0.45 -18.09
CA ASN A 93 -5.84 1.73 -18.59
C ASN A 93 -5.74 2.77 -17.47
N LEU A 94 -4.96 3.83 -17.69
CA LEU A 94 -4.61 4.81 -16.66
C LEU A 94 -5.02 6.22 -17.08
N THR A 95 -5.43 7.02 -16.10
CA THR A 95 -5.58 8.48 -16.22
C THR A 95 -4.67 9.12 -15.17
N TYR A 96 -3.71 9.94 -15.57
CA TYR A 96 -2.77 10.55 -14.62
C TYR A 96 -2.13 11.83 -15.17
N ARG A 97 -1.74 12.72 -14.26
CA ARG A 97 -1.00 13.92 -14.62
C ARG A 97 0.49 13.64 -14.75
N LYS A 98 1.10 14.20 -15.77
CA LYS A 98 2.55 14.24 -15.98
C LYS A 98 2.93 15.64 -16.41
N ASP A 99 3.86 16.27 -15.68
CA ASP A 99 4.34 17.62 -15.97
C ASP A 99 3.21 18.66 -16.14
N GLY A 100 2.17 18.56 -15.29
CA GLY A 100 0.98 19.42 -15.33
C GLY A 100 -0.06 19.07 -16.40
N VAL A 101 0.27 18.17 -17.34
CA VAL A 101 -0.64 17.75 -18.42
C VAL A 101 -1.43 16.52 -17.99
N MET A 102 -2.74 16.53 -18.25
CA MET A 102 -3.63 15.40 -18.01
C MET A 102 -3.49 14.39 -19.15
N ILE A 103 -2.99 13.19 -18.84
CA ILE A 103 -3.00 12.05 -19.77
C ILE A 103 -4.21 11.19 -19.45
N GLU A 104 -5.09 11.01 -20.41
CA GLU A 104 -6.33 10.25 -20.26
C GLU A 104 -6.27 8.94 -21.04
N ASN A 105 -6.83 7.90 -20.44
CA ASN A 105 -7.02 6.58 -21.02
C ASN A 105 -5.76 5.95 -21.65
N GLU A 106 -4.57 6.17 -21.07
CA GLU A 106 -3.35 5.57 -21.58
C GLU A 106 -3.32 4.08 -21.26
N LEU A 107 -3.18 3.26 -22.31
CA LEU A 107 -2.94 1.83 -22.18
C LEU A 107 -1.45 1.58 -21.96
N LYS A 108 -1.11 0.96 -20.83
CA LYS A 108 0.25 0.47 -20.54
C LYS A 108 0.25 -1.04 -20.44
N ASN A 109 1.15 -1.67 -21.21
CA ASN A 109 1.40 -3.10 -21.09
C ASN A 109 2.56 -3.36 -20.11
N TYR A 110 2.37 -4.33 -19.23
CA TYR A 110 3.35 -4.87 -18.32
C TYR A 110 3.43 -6.38 -18.57
N GLY A 111 4.63 -6.89 -18.74
CA GLY A 111 4.77 -8.30 -19.04
C GLY A 111 6.19 -8.78 -18.94
N LYS A 112 6.42 -10.00 -19.36
CA LYS A 112 7.73 -10.63 -19.35
C LYS A 112 7.81 -11.56 -20.55
N ALA A 113 8.79 -11.33 -21.42
CA ALA A 113 8.94 -12.12 -22.65
C ALA A 113 9.09 -13.62 -22.34
N ASP A 114 8.68 -14.46 -23.29
CA ASP A 114 8.71 -15.92 -23.17
C ASP A 114 10.13 -16.52 -23.04
N ILE A 115 11.16 -15.75 -23.44
CA ILE A 115 12.53 -16.23 -23.41
C ILE A 115 13.10 -16.29 -21.99
N ARG A 116 13.89 -17.34 -21.70
CA ARG A 116 14.52 -17.54 -20.39
C ARG A 116 15.44 -16.37 -20.04
N GLY A 117 15.38 -15.93 -18.79
CA GLY A 117 16.19 -14.81 -18.30
C GLY A 117 15.66 -13.42 -18.65
N SER A 118 14.58 -13.31 -19.43
CA SER A 118 13.91 -12.05 -19.77
C SER A 118 13.62 -11.19 -18.54
N ARG A 119 13.49 -9.87 -18.71
CA ARG A 119 13.13 -8.94 -17.62
C ARG A 119 11.66 -8.55 -17.78
N TRP A 120 11.06 -8.12 -16.68
CA TRP A 120 9.76 -7.46 -16.74
C TRP A 120 9.89 -6.22 -17.64
N ILE A 121 8.99 -6.08 -18.61
CA ILE A 121 8.91 -4.95 -19.53
C ILE A 121 8.05 -3.84 -18.92
N GLN A 122 8.27 -2.63 -19.46
CA GLN A 122 8.02 -1.30 -18.90
C GLN A 122 9.11 -0.82 -17.92
N ILE A 123 9.67 0.34 -18.24
CA ILE A 123 10.74 1.00 -17.50
C ILE A 123 10.13 1.55 -16.21
N TYR A 124 10.57 1.05 -15.05
CA TYR A 124 10.02 1.44 -13.74
C TYR A 124 10.05 2.95 -13.50
N ALA A 125 11.04 3.66 -14.05
CA ALA A 125 11.16 5.12 -14.00
C ALA A 125 10.07 5.87 -14.80
N ARG A 126 9.29 5.19 -15.65
CA ARG A 126 8.18 5.77 -16.44
C ARG A 126 6.80 5.44 -15.86
N ARG A 127 6.76 4.86 -14.66
CA ARG A 127 5.49 4.64 -13.96
C ARG A 127 4.89 5.98 -13.55
N PRO A 128 3.56 6.15 -13.65
CA PRO A 128 2.93 7.34 -13.11
C PRO A 128 3.21 7.46 -11.62
N LEU A 129 3.41 8.69 -11.16
CA LEU A 129 3.60 8.97 -9.74
C LEU A 129 2.27 8.85 -9.00
N ARG A 130 2.21 8.01 -7.97
CA ARG A 130 1.07 7.87 -7.05
C ARG A 130 1.56 7.20 -5.77
N GLU A 131 1.14 7.74 -4.63
CA GLU A 131 1.34 7.09 -3.34
C GLU A 131 0.55 5.78 -3.30
N VAL A 132 1.24 4.66 -3.09
CA VAL A 132 0.65 3.34 -2.94
C VAL A 132 1.03 2.77 -1.59
N TYR A 133 0.04 2.22 -0.90
CA TYR A 133 0.21 1.50 0.36
C TYR A 133 -0.39 0.11 0.21
N TYR A 134 0.45 -0.93 0.28
CA TYR A 134 0.00 -2.32 0.22
C TYR A 134 -0.11 -2.88 1.63
N LEU A 135 -1.32 -3.24 2.05
CA LEU A 135 -1.60 -3.84 3.35
C LEU A 135 -1.69 -5.37 3.21
N GLY A 136 -0.57 -6.05 3.45
CA GLY A 136 -0.49 -7.51 3.51
C GLY A 136 -0.82 -8.06 4.89
N ILE A 137 -1.05 -9.39 4.98
CA ILE A 137 -1.33 -10.08 6.25
C ILE A 137 -0.18 -9.87 7.24
N ASP A 138 1.05 -9.97 6.76
CA ASP A 138 2.29 -9.73 7.52
C ASP A 138 2.33 -8.34 8.15
N LYS A 139 1.84 -7.32 7.43
CA LYS A 139 1.73 -5.97 7.98
C LYS A 139 0.62 -5.86 9.01
N CYS A 140 -0.47 -6.60 8.85
CA CYS A 140 -1.61 -6.57 9.77
C CYS A 140 -1.40 -7.37 11.06
N VAL A 141 -0.28 -8.09 11.21
CA VAL A 141 0.05 -8.77 12.47
C VAL A 141 0.23 -7.72 13.58
N PRO A 142 -0.53 -7.79 14.69
CA PRO A 142 -0.36 -6.91 15.83
C PRO A 142 1.07 -6.91 16.36
N ILE A 143 1.59 -5.75 16.75
CA ILE A 143 2.96 -5.61 17.30
C ILE A 143 3.23 -6.60 18.44
N ILE A 144 2.23 -6.86 19.30
CA ILE A 144 2.35 -7.79 20.43
C ILE A 144 2.66 -9.23 20.02
N GLU A 145 2.19 -9.69 18.87
CA GLU A 145 2.46 -11.05 18.37
C GLU A 145 3.91 -11.22 17.91
N SER A 146 4.56 -10.11 17.52
CA SER A 146 5.97 -10.08 17.13
C SER A 146 6.93 -9.78 18.29
N GLU A 147 6.39 -9.40 19.45
CA GLU A 147 7.18 -8.95 20.60
C GLU A 147 7.72 -10.16 21.38
N LYS A 148 9.01 -10.12 21.70
CA LYS A 148 9.72 -11.23 22.36
C LYS A 148 10.05 -10.92 23.81
N LYS A 149 9.94 -9.66 24.23
CA LYS A 149 10.28 -9.24 25.58
C LYS A 149 9.08 -9.37 26.51
N ASN A 150 9.33 -9.90 27.70
CA ASN A 150 8.32 -10.01 28.76
C ASN A 150 8.07 -8.67 29.48
N ASN A 151 9.07 -7.78 29.50
CA ASN A 151 8.96 -6.47 30.12
C ASN A 151 9.39 -5.40 29.12
N ILE A 152 8.49 -4.45 28.86
CA ILE A 152 8.68 -3.41 27.86
C ILE A 152 8.63 -2.07 28.57
N GLN A 153 9.76 -1.38 28.53
CA GLN A 153 9.91 -0.03 29.08
C GLN A 153 9.91 0.98 27.94
N TYR A 154 9.22 2.10 28.17
CA TYR A 154 9.19 3.23 27.26
C TYR A 154 8.89 4.52 28.02
N GLU A 155 9.37 5.63 27.49
CA GLU A 155 9.01 6.97 27.94
C GLU A 155 7.86 7.51 27.08
N THR A 156 6.89 8.16 27.71
CA THR A 156 5.70 8.67 27.03
C THR A 156 5.82 10.16 26.77
N SER A 157 5.54 10.56 25.53
CA SER A 157 5.44 11.97 25.14
C SER A 157 4.11 12.20 24.43
N SER A 158 3.35 13.20 24.87
CA SER A 158 2.13 13.61 24.18
C SER A 158 2.50 14.34 22.90
N VAL A 159 1.92 13.96 21.78
CA VAL A 159 2.15 14.63 20.49
C VAL A 159 0.85 15.23 20.02
N SER A 160 0.87 16.53 19.75
CA SER A 160 -0.30 17.26 19.25
C SER A 160 0.10 18.19 18.11
N ASN A 161 -0.58 18.02 16.98
CA ASN A 161 -0.51 18.90 15.81
C ASN A 161 -1.74 18.64 14.93
N ASP A 162 -1.97 19.52 13.94
CA ASP A 162 -3.15 19.43 13.06
C ASP A 162 -3.29 18.07 12.36
N LEU A 163 -2.17 17.43 11.97
CA LEU A 163 -2.19 16.11 11.35
C LEU A 163 -2.67 15.05 12.34
N ILE A 164 -2.17 15.06 13.57
CA ILE A 164 -2.58 14.15 14.65
C ILE A 164 -4.06 14.37 15.01
N THR A 165 -4.53 15.62 15.08
CA THR A 165 -5.94 15.92 15.32
C THR A 165 -6.83 15.32 14.23
N ASN A 166 -6.42 15.43 12.96
CA ASN A 166 -7.12 14.80 11.84
C ASN A 166 -7.08 13.27 11.93
N ILE A 167 -5.93 12.68 12.27
CA ILE A 167 -5.79 11.22 12.45
C ILE A 167 -6.74 10.74 13.54
N LEU A 168 -6.76 11.38 14.72
CA LEU A 168 -7.66 11.02 15.82
C LEU A 168 -9.14 11.13 15.41
N HIS A 169 -9.50 12.20 14.69
CA HIS A 169 -10.86 12.38 14.18
C HIS A 169 -11.28 11.25 13.22
N TYR A 170 -10.49 10.98 12.18
CA TYR A 170 -10.80 9.95 11.20
C TYR A 170 -10.73 8.53 11.80
N ALA A 171 -9.73 8.24 12.62
CA ALA A 171 -9.64 6.96 13.31
C ALA A 171 -10.85 6.73 14.21
N SER A 172 -11.30 7.77 14.93
CA SER A 172 -12.48 7.68 15.79
C SER A 172 -13.74 7.37 15.00
N TYR A 173 -13.89 8.02 13.83
CA TYR A 173 -15.02 7.79 12.94
C TYR A 173 -14.99 6.38 12.33
N ILE A 174 -13.85 5.95 11.77
CA ILE A 174 -13.70 4.67 11.07
C ILE A 174 -13.86 3.48 12.02
N LEU A 175 -13.25 3.56 13.20
CA LEU A 175 -13.24 2.48 14.19
C LEU A 175 -14.40 2.58 15.17
N ASN A 176 -15.23 3.63 15.07
CA ASN A 176 -16.33 3.93 15.97
C ASN A 176 -15.91 3.89 17.45
N LYS A 177 -14.78 4.54 17.77
CA LYS A 177 -14.15 4.55 19.10
C LYS A 177 -13.58 5.93 19.41
N PRO A 178 -13.95 6.58 20.52
CA PRO A 178 -13.56 7.98 20.75
C PRO A 178 -12.11 8.08 21.20
N TYR A 179 -11.19 8.40 20.28
CA TYR A 179 -9.79 8.67 20.62
C TYR A 179 -9.61 10.13 21.01
N THR A 180 -9.07 10.37 22.21
CA THR A 180 -8.94 11.71 22.80
C THR A 180 -7.52 12.24 22.79
N SER A 181 -6.51 11.37 22.86
CA SER A 181 -5.10 11.77 22.84
C SER A 181 -4.26 10.79 22.02
N PHE A 182 -3.16 11.31 21.49
CA PHE A 182 -2.12 10.56 20.80
C PHE A 182 -0.78 10.77 21.51
N ASN A 183 -0.10 9.67 21.76
CA ASN A 183 1.16 9.64 22.48
C ASN A 183 2.20 8.86 21.67
N GLN A 184 3.45 9.27 21.82
CA GLN A 184 4.61 8.57 21.31
C GLN A 184 5.35 7.94 22.49
N HIS A 185 5.47 6.62 22.46
CA HIS A 185 6.18 5.83 23.46
C HIS A 185 7.56 5.43 22.92
N GLN A 186 8.62 6.05 23.44
CA GLN A 186 9.99 5.81 22.99
C GLN A 186 10.66 4.75 23.86
N GLN A 187 11.10 3.65 23.25
CA GLN A 187 11.84 2.60 23.93
C GLN A 187 13.35 2.93 23.99
N PRO A 188 14.12 2.35 24.95
CA PRO A 188 15.56 2.56 25.07
C PRO A 188 16.39 2.16 23.84
N ASN A 189 15.87 1.24 23.01
CA ASN A 189 16.49 0.82 21.75
C ASN A 189 16.18 1.75 20.57
N GLY A 190 15.47 2.86 20.80
CA GLY A 190 15.04 3.80 19.78
C GLY A 190 13.74 3.44 19.05
N LYS A 191 13.13 2.28 19.34
CA LYS A 191 11.84 1.90 18.75
C LYS A 191 10.74 2.83 19.29
N ILE A 192 9.89 3.30 18.39
CA ILE A 192 8.74 4.13 18.73
C ILE A 192 7.48 3.27 18.64
N LEU A 193 6.66 3.31 19.68
CA LEU A 193 5.31 2.75 19.71
C LEU A 193 4.29 3.88 19.73
N ILE A 194 3.21 3.70 18.98
CA ILE A 194 2.04 4.59 19.08
C ILE A 194 1.33 4.30 20.39
N GLY A 195 0.82 5.33 21.04
CA GLY A 195 -0.11 5.26 22.16
C GLY A 195 -1.32 6.14 21.91
N VAL A 196 -2.47 5.73 22.44
CA VAL A 196 -3.70 6.52 22.35
C VAL A 196 -4.45 6.44 23.67
N GLU A 197 -5.37 7.38 23.84
CA GLU A 197 -6.35 7.33 24.93
C GLU A 197 -7.76 7.24 24.36
N SER A 198 -8.58 6.38 24.95
CA SER A 198 -9.99 6.26 24.60
C SER A 198 -10.80 5.87 25.84
N GLY A 199 -11.88 6.60 26.11
CA GLY A 199 -12.74 6.32 27.27
C GLY A 199 -12.02 6.45 28.62
N GLY A 200 -11.02 7.34 28.72
CA GLY A 200 -10.20 7.53 29.93
C GLY A 200 -9.14 6.46 30.17
N LEU A 201 -8.95 5.51 29.25
CA LEU A 201 -7.89 4.52 29.29
C LEU A 201 -6.80 4.87 28.26
N ALA A 202 -5.58 5.10 28.74
CA ALA A 202 -4.39 5.24 27.91
C ALA A 202 -3.73 3.87 27.70
N TYR A 203 -3.42 3.53 26.45
CA TYR A 203 -2.76 2.28 26.11
C TYR A 203 -1.86 2.41 24.88
N SER A 204 -0.85 1.55 24.83
CA SER A 204 0.11 1.50 23.72
C SER A 204 -0.38 0.58 22.61
N SER A 205 0.29 0.66 21.47
CA SER A 205 0.10 -0.22 20.30
C SER A 205 0.34 -1.70 20.56
N LEU A 206 0.92 -2.06 21.72
CA LEU A 206 0.99 -3.45 22.19
C LEU A 206 -0.38 -4.00 22.61
N SER A 207 -1.32 -3.12 22.95
CA SER A 207 -2.68 -3.49 23.37
C SER A 207 -3.74 -3.11 22.33
N MET A 208 -3.31 -2.51 21.21
CA MET A 208 -4.18 -2.21 20.06
C MET A 208 -4.49 -3.46 19.24
N SER A 209 -5.69 -3.53 18.69
CA SER A 209 -6.03 -4.51 17.68
C SER A 209 -5.28 -4.28 16.35
N ALA A 210 -5.21 -5.28 15.48
CA ALA A 210 -4.54 -5.19 14.18
C ALA A 210 -4.98 -3.97 13.34
N GLY A 211 -6.29 -3.68 13.35
CA GLY A 211 -6.87 -2.56 12.60
C GLY A 211 -6.55 -1.20 13.21
N GLU A 212 -6.40 -1.11 14.54
CA GLU A 212 -6.03 0.14 15.23
C GLU A 212 -4.58 0.58 14.96
N GLN A 213 -3.73 -0.35 14.53
CA GLN A 213 -2.30 -0.09 14.27
C GLN A 213 -2.02 0.39 12.83
N LYS A 214 -3.05 0.60 12.00
CA LYS A 214 -2.95 0.95 10.58
C LYS A 214 -3.66 2.26 10.28
#